data_AF-A0AA40WFL6-F1
#
_entry.id   AF-A0AA40WFL6-F1
#
_cell.length_a   1.000
_cell.length_b   1.000
_cell.length_c   1.000
_cell.angle_alpha   90.00
_cell.angle_beta   90.00
_cell.angle_gamma   90.00
#
_symmetry.space_group_name_H-M   'P 1'
#
loop_
_entity.id
_entity.type
_entity.pdbx_description
1 polymer ?
#
loop_
_entity_poly.entity_id
_entity_poly.type
_entity_poly.pdbx_seq_one_letter_code
_entity_poly.pdbx_strand_id
1 'polypeptide(L)'
;WDSIDMDFMNLNQTAHGGREFGFIGARMRQQHAVVTGHWQDKEAHTRIGAWMRQAVSKQDTRQLKVCRFGDNMREVAVTDGDKVAAQIKFGFSVNTWAVGDLVQVVNSIGDGDINALIDEYESSYTLTPATQIHGDKRQNVREAARIELGMKRFLEQGGFHAFTTT
;
A
#
# COMPACT_ATOMS: atom_id res chain seq x y z
N TRP A 1 -14.66 28.39 -38.28
CA TRP A 1 -13.70 28.28 -39.39
C TRP A 1 -13.40 29.65 -39.97
N ASP A 2 -14.43 30.46 -40.15
CA ASP A 2 -14.35 31.78 -40.79
C ASP A 2 -13.56 32.85 -40.01
N SER A 3 -13.11 32.55 -38.80
CA SER A 3 -12.42 33.47 -37.89
C SER A 3 -11.00 33.04 -37.51
N ILE A 4 -10.44 32.02 -38.17
CA ILE A 4 -9.05 31.60 -37.91
C ILE A 4 -8.08 32.62 -38.52
N ASP A 5 -7.11 33.06 -37.73
CA ASP A 5 -6.07 34.00 -38.14
C ASP A 5 -4.69 33.60 -37.58
N MET A 6 -3.68 34.43 -37.85
CA MET A 6 -2.31 34.16 -37.42
C MET A 6 -2.12 34.28 -35.91
N ASP A 7 -2.90 35.12 -35.23
CA ASP A 7 -2.82 35.25 -33.77
C ASP A 7 -3.32 33.96 -33.10
N PHE A 8 -4.43 33.42 -33.58
CA PHE A 8 -4.94 32.13 -33.13
C PHE A 8 -3.93 31.00 -33.40
N MET A 9 -3.35 30.94 -34.60
CA MET A 9 -2.37 29.91 -34.96
C MET A 9 -1.08 29.98 -34.13
N ASN A 10 -0.63 31.19 -33.79
CA ASN A 10 0.53 31.40 -32.92
C ASN A 10 0.24 30.99 -31.46
N LEU A 11 -1.01 31.09 -31.01
CA LEU A 11 -1.38 30.75 -29.63
C LEU A 11 -1.71 29.26 -29.44
N ASN A 12 -2.58 28.69 -30.28
CA ASN A 12 -3.22 27.39 -30.04
C ASN A 12 -2.50 26.22 -30.74
N GLN A 13 -1.20 26.10 -30.50
CA GLN A 13 -0.29 25.29 -31.32
C GLN A 13 0.24 23.99 -30.69
N THR A 14 -0.48 23.42 -29.73
CA THR A 14 -0.10 22.12 -29.10
C THR A 14 0.09 21.00 -30.13
N ALA A 15 -0.54 21.09 -31.31
CA ALA A 15 -0.42 20.13 -32.40
C ALA A 15 1.05 19.83 -32.78
N HIS A 16 1.92 20.83 -32.84
CA HIS A 16 3.36 20.63 -33.07
C HIS A 16 4.20 20.85 -31.80
N GLY A 17 3.79 21.75 -30.90
CA GLY A 17 4.51 21.93 -29.63
C GLY A 17 4.60 20.65 -28.78
N GLY A 18 3.50 19.88 -28.70
CA GLY A 18 3.49 18.59 -28.00
C GLY A 18 4.35 17.51 -28.68
N ARG A 19 4.56 17.60 -30.01
CA ARG A 19 5.43 16.69 -30.75
C ARG A 19 6.91 16.93 -30.45
N GLU A 20 7.31 18.20 -30.38
CA GLU A 20 8.67 18.57 -29.99
C GLU A 20 9.01 18.13 -28.55
N PHE A 21 8.06 18.32 -27.61
CA PHE A 21 8.21 17.78 -26.25
C PHE A 21 8.32 16.23 -26.25
N GLY A 22 7.54 15.57 -27.09
CA GLY A 22 7.63 14.11 -27.28
C GLY A 22 9.01 13.67 -27.77
N PHE A 23 9.62 14.42 -28.69
CA PHE A 23 10.96 14.12 -29.21
C PHE A 23 12.01 14.12 -28.10
N ILE A 24 12.09 15.18 -27.28
CA ILE A 24 13.15 15.26 -26.27
C ILE A 24 12.99 14.19 -25.19
N GLY A 25 11.76 13.88 -24.77
CA GLY A 25 11.48 12.79 -23.83
C GLY A 25 11.92 11.41 -24.37
N ALA A 26 11.62 11.13 -25.64
CA ALA A 26 12.06 9.91 -26.31
C ALA A 26 13.59 9.86 -26.47
N ARG A 27 14.21 10.98 -26.88
CA ARG A 27 15.67 11.10 -27.06
C ARG A 27 16.44 10.85 -25.76
N MET A 28 15.89 11.30 -24.63
CA MET A 28 16.43 11.10 -23.28
C MET A 28 16.04 9.76 -22.65
N ARG A 29 15.16 8.98 -23.29
CA ARG A 29 14.61 7.70 -22.78
C ARG A 29 13.89 7.86 -21.44
N GLN A 30 13.18 8.97 -21.26
CA GLN A 30 12.35 9.21 -20.09
C GLN A 30 10.95 8.62 -20.26
N GLN A 31 10.35 8.15 -19.16
CA GLN A 31 8.99 7.63 -19.16
C GLN A 31 7.98 8.79 -19.05
N HIS A 32 7.64 9.40 -20.19
CA HIS A 32 6.55 10.38 -20.28
C HIS A 32 5.25 9.69 -20.70
N ALA A 33 4.28 9.61 -19.79
CA ALA A 33 2.94 9.16 -20.14
C ALA A 33 2.22 10.23 -20.96
N VAL A 34 1.49 9.83 -22.01
CA VAL A 34 0.80 10.75 -22.93
C VAL A 34 -0.68 10.41 -22.98
N VAL A 35 -1.51 11.42 -22.76
CA VAL A 35 -2.96 11.40 -22.98
C VAL A 35 -3.28 12.51 -23.97
N THR A 36 -4.00 12.17 -25.04
CA THR A 36 -4.45 13.11 -26.07
C THR A 36 -5.97 13.13 -26.05
N GLY A 37 -6.56 14.33 -26.11
CA GLY A 37 -7.99 14.56 -26.10
C GLY A 37 -8.29 16.04 -25.83
N HIS A 38 -9.53 16.47 -26.08
CA HIS A 38 -9.98 17.78 -25.62
C HIS A 38 -10.04 17.79 -24.09
N TRP A 39 -9.76 18.93 -23.45
CA TRP A 39 -9.68 18.98 -21.98
C TRP A 39 -11.02 18.70 -21.26
N GLN A 40 -12.17 18.75 -21.96
CA GLN A 40 -13.49 18.35 -21.43
C GLN A 40 -13.83 16.88 -21.70
N ASP A 41 -12.97 16.13 -22.36
CA ASP A 41 -13.19 14.71 -22.64
C ASP A 41 -13.09 13.89 -21.35
N LYS A 42 -14.18 13.20 -21.01
CA LYS A 42 -14.26 12.34 -19.82
C LYS A 42 -13.31 11.14 -19.90
N GLU A 43 -13.00 10.64 -21.09
CA GLU A 43 -12.01 9.57 -21.25
C GLU A 43 -10.61 10.08 -20.92
N ALA A 44 -10.25 11.28 -21.37
CA ALA A 44 -8.99 11.92 -21.02
C ALA A 44 -8.86 12.13 -19.50
N HIS A 45 -9.92 12.58 -18.83
CA HIS A 45 -9.94 12.70 -17.36
C HIS A 45 -9.68 11.36 -16.66
N THR A 46 -10.34 10.30 -17.12
CA THR A 46 -10.18 8.96 -16.55
C THR A 46 -8.74 8.46 -16.67
N ARG A 47 -8.13 8.64 -17.85
CA ARG A 47 -6.74 8.25 -18.10
C ARG A 47 -5.74 9.05 -17.26
N ILE A 48 -5.95 10.36 -17.13
CA ILE A 48 -5.13 11.23 -16.28
C ILE A 48 -5.26 10.80 -14.81
N GLY A 49 -6.49 10.59 -14.32
CA GLY A 49 -6.75 10.15 -12.94
C GLY A 49 -6.11 8.79 -12.62
N ALA A 50 -6.13 7.85 -13.56
CA ALA A 50 -5.44 6.57 -13.41
C ALA A 50 -3.92 6.75 -13.27
N TRP A 51 -3.32 7.61 -14.09
CA TRP A 51 -1.90 7.95 -13.98
C TRP A 51 -1.57 8.64 -12.63
N MET A 52 -2.42 9.57 -12.18
CA MET A 52 -2.25 10.25 -10.89
C MET A 52 -2.22 9.25 -9.73
N ARG A 53 -3.09 8.22 -9.75
CA ARG A 53 -3.09 7.16 -8.73
C ARG A 53 -1.75 6.39 -8.69
N GLN A 54 -1.15 6.11 -9.84
CA GLN A 54 0.17 5.47 -9.91
C GLN A 54 1.29 6.40 -9.42
N ALA A 55 1.21 7.69 -9.74
CA ALA A 55 2.16 8.69 -9.24
C ALA A 55 2.15 8.77 -7.71
N VAL A 56 0.96 8.76 -7.09
CA VAL A 56 0.80 8.71 -5.62
C VAL A 56 1.37 7.41 -5.06
N SER A 57 1.01 6.26 -5.63
CA SER A 57 1.52 4.95 -5.19
C SER A 57 3.04 4.86 -5.24
N LYS A 58 3.67 5.43 -6.27
CA LYS A 58 5.14 5.48 -6.38
C LYS A 58 5.79 6.26 -5.23
N GLN A 59 5.15 7.33 -4.74
CA GLN A 59 5.66 8.11 -3.60
C GLN A 59 5.43 7.37 -2.28
N ASP A 60 4.24 6.81 -2.09
CA ASP A 60 3.89 6.04 -0.90
C ASP A 60 4.82 4.82 -0.71
N THR A 61 5.06 4.08 -1.79
CA THR A 61 5.98 2.93 -1.80
C THR A 61 7.40 3.30 -1.37
N ARG A 62 7.84 4.55 -1.62
CA ARG A 62 9.17 5.02 -1.21
C ARG A 62 9.29 5.25 0.29
N GLN A 63 8.16 5.37 1.00
CA GLN A 63 8.10 5.52 2.46
C GLN A 63 7.68 4.21 3.15
N LEU A 64 7.29 3.18 2.39
CA LEU A 64 6.78 1.93 2.91
C LEU A 64 7.84 1.19 3.74
N LYS A 65 7.44 0.75 4.94
CA LYS A 65 8.27 -0.04 5.86
C LYS A 65 7.62 -1.39 6.12
N VAL A 66 8.36 -2.47 5.82
CA VAL A 66 7.96 -3.85 6.09
C VAL A 66 8.63 -4.34 7.36
N CYS A 67 7.82 -4.83 8.31
CA CYS A 67 8.26 -5.51 9.53
C CYS A 67 8.13 -7.02 9.39
N ARG A 68 9.24 -7.75 9.41
CA ARG A 68 9.21 -9.22 9.38
C ARG A 68 9.31 -9.77 10.80
N PHE A 69 8.41 -10.69 11.16
CA PHE A 69 8.52 -11.49 12.37
C PHE A 69 9.01 -12.88 12.02
N GLY A 70 10.32 -13.10 12.20
CA GLY A 70 11.01 -14.31 11.72
C GLY A 70 11.60 -14.15 10.30
N ASP A 71 12.11 -15.24 9.76
CA ASP A 71 12.74 -15.28 8.44
C ASP A 71 11.89 -16.04 7.42
N ASN A 72 12.38 -16.20 6.20
CA ASN A 72 11.72 -17.04 5.20
C ASN A 72 11.51 -18.48 5.70
N MET A 73 10.45 -19.14 5.23
CA MET A 73 10.30 -20.59 5.40
C MET A 73 11.51 -21.29 4.77
N ARG A 74 12.08 -22.27 5.48
CA ARG A 74 13.28 -22.98 5.05
C ARG A 74 13.09 -23.61 3.67
N GLU A 75 14.16 -23.58 2.86
CA GLU A 75 14.23 -24.16 1.52
C GLU A 75 13.25 -23.55 0.49
N VAL A 76 12.71 -22.35 0.73
CA VAL A 76 11.82 -21.65 -0.21
C VAL A 76 12.57 -20.58 -0.99
N ALA A 77 12.58 -20.70 -2.33
CA ALA A 77 13.31 -19.80 -3.21
C ALA A 77 12.56 -18.49 -3.54
N VAL A 78 11.27 -18.56 -3.92
CA VAL A 78 10.55 -17.40 -4.51
C VAL A 78 10.31 -16.25 -3.54
N THR A 79 10.31 -16.52 -2.24
CA THR A 79 10.10 -15.49 -1.20
C THR A 79 11.42 -14.94 -0.66
N ASP A 80 12.56 -15.55 -1.00
CA ASP A 80 13.87 -15.00 -0.71
C ASP A 80 14.24 -13.92 -1.75
N GLY A 81 15.32 -13.19 -1.52
CA GLY A 81 15.81 -12.19 -2.45
C GLY A 81 16.60 -11.07 -1.81
N ASP A 82 17.07 -10.16 -2.66
CA ASP A 82 17.91 -9.04 -2.26
C ASP A 82 17.07 -7.83 -1.81
N LYS A 83 16.99 -7.65 -0.49
CA LYS A 83 16.28 -6.53 0.15
C LYS A 83 16.94 -5.17 -0.14
N VAL A 84 18.26 -5.14 -0.33
CA VAL A 84 18.99 -3.91 -0.68
C VAL A 84 18.63 -3.48 -2.10
N ALA A 85 18.61 -4.42 -3.05
CA ALA A 85 18.20 -4.15 -4.42
C ALA A 85 16.74 -3.65 -4.50
N ALA A 86 15.84 -4.27 -3.72
CA ALA A 86 14.44 -3.84 -3.63
C ALA A 86 14.32 -2.40 -3.10
N GLN A 87 15.07 -2.05 -2.06
CA GLN A 87 15.08 -0.70 -1.49
C GLN A 87 15.64 0.33 -2.46
N ILE A 88 16.72 0.03 -3.21
CA ILE A 88 17.23 0.92 -4.26
C ILE A 88 16.16 1.15 -5.34
N LYS A 89 15.59 0.04 -5.85
CA LYS A 89 14.66 0.08 -7.00
C LYS A 89 13.33 0.75 -6.66
N PHE A 90 12.72 0.39 -5.54
CA PHE A 90 11.36 0.77 -5.17
C PHE A 90 11.29 1.75 -4.00
N GLY A 91 12.25 1.69 -3.07
CA GLY A 91 12.35 2.59 -1.92
C GLY A 91 11.90 2.00 -0.60
N PHE A 92 11.07 0.95 -0.61
CA PHE A 92 10.59 0.36 0.62
C PHE A 92 11.71 -0.34 1.40
N SER A 93 11.66 -0.23 2.72
CA SER A 93 12.61 -0.91 3.61
C SER A 93 12.02 -2.21 4.13
N VAL A 94 12.83 -3.27 4.19
CA VAL A 94 12.43 -4.57 4.77
C VAL A 94 13.43 -4.95 5.85
N ASN A 95 12.96 -4.98 7.10
CA ASN A 95 13.78 -5.34 8.26
C ASN A 95 13.06 -6.36 9.14
N THR A 96 13.82 -7.04 10.00
CA THR A 96 13.30 -8.16 10.80
C THR A 96 13.38 -7.80 12.27
N TRP A 97 12.29 -8.06 12.98
CA TRP A 97 12.20 -8.00 14.43
C TRP A 97 12.07 -9.41 14.99
N ALA A 98 12.62 -9.61 16.20
CA ALA A 98 12.52 -10.92 16.83
C ALA A 98 11.06 -11.21 17.15
N VAL A 99 10.63 -12.46 16.97
CA VAL A 99 9.28 -12.89 17.38
C VAL A 99 9.05 -12.61 18.87
N GLY A 100 10.11 -12.73 19.69
CA GLY A 100 10.08 -12.38 21.11
C GLY A 100 9.69 -10.92 21.39
N ASP A 101 10.08 -9.97 20.53
CA ASP A 101 9.71 -8.55 20.69
C ASP A 101 8.20 -8.36 20.51
N LEU A 102 7.62 -9.04 19.51
CA LEU A 102 6.17 -9.05 19.31
C LEU A 102 5.46 -9.72 20.50
N VAL A 103 5.96 -10.86 20.98
CA VAL A 103 5.40 -11.58 22.13
C VAL A 103 5.33 -10.68 23.37
N GLN A 104 6.34 -9.84 23.60
CA GLN A 104 6.31 -8.87 24.71
C GLN A 104 5.12 -7.91 24.60
N VAL A 105 4.87 -7.36 23.40
CA VAL A 105 3.75 -6.44 23.17
C VAL A 105 2.40 -7.17 23.29
N VAL A 106 2.26 -8.37 22.72
CA VAL A 106 1.06 -9.22 22.84
C VAL A 106 0.75 -9.53 24.31
N ASN A 107 1.75 -9.87 25.11
CA ASN A 107 1.58 -10.18 26.53
C ASN A 107 1.23 -8.95 27.38
N SER A 108 1.54 -7.73 26.89
CA SER A 108 1.22 -6.47 27.56
C SER A 108 -0.21 -5.95 27.31
N ILE A 109 -0.98 -6.60 26.43
CA ILE A 109 -2.36 -6.20 26.16
C ILE A 109 -3.24 -6.53 27.37
N GLY A 110 -3.99 -5.55 27.86
CA GLY A 110 -4.88 -5.72 29.01
C GLY A 110 -6.19 -6.41 28.63
N ASP A 111 -6.79 -7.15 29.57
CA ASP A 111 -8.03 -7.89 29.34
C ASP A 111 -9.22 -6.98 28.95
N GLY A 112 -9.20 -5.71 29.36
CA GLY A 112 -10.21 -4.72 28.96
C GLY A 112 -10.21 -4.44 27.46
N ASP A 113 -9.03 -4.18 26.88
CA ASP A 113 -8.88 -3.97 25.42
C ASP A 113 -9.29 -5.22 24.63
N ILE A 114 -8.92 -6.41 25.14
CA ILE A 114 -9.29 -7.70 24.55
C ILE A 114 -10.81 -7.87 24.53
N ASN A 115 -11.48 -7.58 25.65
CA ASN A 115 -12.94 -7.67 25.74
C ASN A 115 -13.62 -6.70 24.76
N ALA A 116 -13.14 -5.46 24.68
CA ALA A 116 -13.69 -4.47 23.77
C ALA A 116 -13.57 -4.88 22.29
N LEU A 117 -12.44 -5.46 21.88
CA LEU A 117 -12.27 -5.96 20.51
C LEU A 117 -13.16 -7.18 20.23
N ILE A 118 -13.39 -8.04 21.22
CA ILE A 118 -14.33 -9.16 21.09
C ILE A 118 -15.76 -8.67 20.92
N ASP A 119 -16.16 -7.61 21.62
CA ASP A 119 -17.49 -6.99 21.43
C ASP A 119 -17.63 -6.46 19.99
N GLU A 120 -16.56 -5.88 19.42
CA GLU A 120 -16.52 -5.51 18.00
C GLU A 120 -16.68 -6.74 17.10
N TYR A 121 -16.02 -7.87 17.40
CA TYR A 121 -16.18 -9.11 16.64
C TYR A 121 -17.61 -9.66 16.68
N GLU A 122 -18.26 -9.66 17.85
CA GLU A 122 -19.66 -10.09 18.02
C GLU A 122 -20.61 -9.22 17.19
N SER A 123 -20.30 -7.94 17.01
CA SER A 123 -21.09 -7.01 16.20
C SER A 123 -20.79 -7.08 14.69
N SER A 124 -19.56 -7.43 14.32
CA SER A 124 -19.07 -7.38 12.93
C SER A 124 -19.16 -8.72 12.22
N TYR A 125 -19.18 -9.83 12.97
CA TYR A 125 -19.11 -11.18 12.42
C TYR A 125 -20.21 -12.09 12.99
N THR A 126 -20.61 -13.07 12.19
CA THR A 126 -21.45 -14.17 12.69
C THR A 126 -20.57 -15.22 13.36
N LEU A 127 -20.49 -15.20 14.70
CA LEU A 127 -19.75 -16.20 15.45
C LEU A 127 -20.50 -17.53 15.49
N THR A 128 -19.79 -18.63 15.21
CA THR A 128 -20.32 -19.98 15.39
C THR A 128 -20.56 -20.29 16.87
N PRO A 129 -21.42 -21.28 17.21
CA PRO A 129 -21.66 -21.66 18.62
C PRO A 129 -20.38 -21.99 19.41
N ALA A 130 -19.38 -22.61 18.75
CA ALA A 130 -18.08 -22.92 19.36
C ALA A 130 -17.28 -21.68 19.77
N THR A 131 -17.50 -20.54 19.10
CA THR A 131 -16.75 -19.29 19.28
C THR A 131 -17.49 -18.23 20.11
N GLN A 132 -18.79 -18.40 20.33
CA GLN A 132 -19.64 -17.53 21.15
C GLN A 132 -19.29 -17.63 22.65
N ILE A 133 -19.93 -16.79 23.46
CA ILE A 133 -19.89 -16.90 24.92
C ILE A 133 -20.33 -18.31 25.34
N HIS A 134 -19.56 -18.95 26.23
CA HIS A 134 -19.67 -20.36 26.64
C HIS A 134 -19.33 -21.42 25.58
N GLY A 135 -18.89 -21.02 24.38
CA GLY A 135 -18.35 -21.94 23.37
C GLY A 135 -16.99 -22.52 23.77
N ASP A 136 -16.72 -23.75 23.34
CA ASP A 136 -15.49 -24.51 23.66
C ASP A 136 -14.20 -23.89 23.07
N LYS A 137 -14.33 -23.01 22.07
CA LYS A 137 -13.24 -22.25 21.45
C LYS A 137 -13.25 -20.77 21.81
N ARG A 138 -14.04 -20.34 22.80
CA ARG A 138 -14.09 -18.92 23.21
C ARG A 138 -12.71 -18.39 23.62
N GLN A 139 -11.91 -19.18 24.33
CA GLN A 139 -10.57 -18.75 24.73
C GLN A 139 -9.66 -18.52 23.51
N ASN A 140 -9.77 -19.32 22.45
CA ASN A 140 -9.01 -19.14 21.22
C ASN A 140 -9.32 -17.79 20.55
N VAL A 141 -10.60 -17.36 20.58
CA VAL A 141 -10.99 -16.03 20.08
C VAL A 141 -10.34 -14.93 20.92
N ARG A 142 -10.26 -15.10 22.24
CA ARG A 142 -9.57 -14.15 23.14
C ARG A 142 -8.08 -14.05 22.82
N GLU A 143 -7.40 -15.18 22.60
CA GLU A 143 -5.98 -15.15 22.23
C GLU A 143 -5.76 -14.54 20.85
N ALA A 144 -6.65 -14.79 19.88
CA ALA A 144 -6.59 -14.14 18.57
C ALA A 144 -6.74 -12.60 18.69
N ALA A 145 -7.69 -12.12 19.49
CA ALA A 145 -7.85 -10.69 19.77
C ALA A 145 -6.61 -10.09 20.47
N ARG A 146 -6.01 -10.81 21.42
CA ARG A 146 -4.76 -10.40 22.07
C ARG A 146 -3.62 -10.25 21.06
N ILE A 147 -3.47 -11.22 20.15
CA ILE A 147 -2.45 -11.19 19.08
C ILE A 147 -2.70 -10.01 18.14
N GLU A 148 -3.95 -9.80 17.70
CA GLU A 148 -4.30 -8.68 16.81
C GLU A 148 -3.94 -7.33 17.43
N LEU A 149 -4.35 -7.09 18.68
CA LEU A 149 -4.03 -5.85 19.39
C LEU A 149 -2.52 -5.66 19.58
N GLY A 150 -1.81 -6.74 19.91
CA GLY A 150 -0.35 -6.71 20.04
C GLY A 150 0.34 -6.37 18.72
N MET A 151 -0.07 -7.01 17.62
CA MET A 151 0.44 -6.74 16.29
C MET A 151 0.12 -5.30 15.85
N LYS A 152 -1.13 -4.85 16.00
CA LYS A 152 -1.55 -3.50 15.64
C LYS A 152 -0.72 -2.45 16.39
N ARG A 153 -0.60 -2.59 17.72
CA ARG A 153 0.19 -1.68 18.56
C ARG A 153 1.66 -1.65 18.14
N PHE A 154 2.26 -2.82 17.87
CA PHE A 154 3.64 -2.92 17.40
C PHE A 154 3.83 -2.21 16.05
N LEU A 155 2.91 -2.45 15.10
CA LEU A 155 2.97 -1.89 13.75
C LEU A 155 2.79 -0.37 13.75
N GLU A 156 1.83 0.14 14.52
CA GLU A 156 1.57 1.57 14.66
C GLU A 156 2.75 2.31 15.30
N GLN A 157 3.31 1.79 16.39
CA GLN A 157 4.45 2.41 17.08
C GLN A 157 5.72 2.44 16.20
N GLY A 158 5.95 1.41 15.39
CA GLY A 158 7.07 1.35 14.45
C GLY A 158 6.85 2.13 13.15
N GLY A 159 5.63 2.62 12.91
CA GLY A 159 5.25 3.22 11.64
C GLY A 159 5.39 2.23 10.47
N PHE A 160 5.03 0.97 10.70
CA PHE A 160 5.06 -0.08 9.69
C PHE A 160 3.78 -0.08 8.87
N HIS A 161 3.92 -0.37 7.58
CA HIS A 161 2.81 -0.35 6.62
C HIS A 161 2.54 -1.73 6.01
N ALA A 162 3.39 -2.70 6.31
CA ALA A 162 3.23 -4.10 5.94
C ALA A 162 4.03 -5.00 6.91
N PHE A 163 3.67 -6.27 6.98
CA PHE A 163 4.41 -7.25 7.79
C PHE A 163 4.38 -8.65 7.20
N THR A 164 5.23 -9.53 7.73
CA THR A 164 5.20 -10.98 7.43
C THR A 164 5.25 -11.80 8.72
N THR A 165 4.73 -13.02 8.64
CA THR A 165 4.86 -14.08 9.65
C THR A 165 5.40 -15.36 8.98
N THR A 166 5.90 -16.30 9.76
CA THR A 166 6.43 -17.58 9.27
C THR A 166 6.08 -18.73 10.20
#